data_AF-A0A355GR64-F1
#
_entry.id   AF-A0A355GR64-F1
#
_cell.length_a   1.000
_cell.length_b   1.000
_cell.length_c   1.000
_cell.angle_alpha   90.00
_cell.angle_beta   90.00
_cell.angle_gamma   90.00
#
_symmetry.space_group_name_H-M   'P 1'
#
loop_
_entity.id
_entity.type
_entity.pdbx_description
1 polymer ?
#
loop_
_entity_poly.entity_id
_entity_poly.type
_entity_poly.pdbx_seq_one_letter_code
_entity_poly.pdbx_strand_id
1 'polypeptide(L)'
;MRTLPSYRPTHFKMWLNDLEAEFNAWMVSVSNGQYYGGGMNVLPGASISDGLLDIGVLGSLGKLEILRLFPKVYSGEHLANPKVSVYRT
;
A
#
# COMPACT_ATOMS: atom_id res chain seq x y z
N MET A 1 3.25 -17.64 0.28
CA MET A 1 1.95 -16.94 0.33
C MET A 1 0.79 -17.93 0.38
N ARG A 2 0.42 -18.43 1.56
CA ARG A 2 -0.65 -19.44 1.71
C ARG A 2 -2.06 -18.85 1.63
N THR A 3 -2.22 -17.56 1.95
CA THR A 3 -3.53 -16.90 2.13
C THR A 3 -4.08 -16.22 0.88
N LEU A 4 -3.23 -15.92 -0.11
CA LEU A 4 -3.63 -15.19 -1.32
C LEU A 4 -4.79 -15.84 -2.13
N PRO A 5 -4.93 -17.18 -2.21
CA PRO A 5 -6.05 -17.79 -2.94
C PRO A 5 -7.43 -17.53 -2.31
N SER A 6 -7.52 -17.48 -0.97
CA SER A 6 -8.78 -17.24 -0.27
C SER A 6 -9.04 -15.75 -0.07
N TYR A 7 -7.98 -14.95 0.10
CA TYR A 7 -8.11 -13.52 0.35
C TYR A 7 -8.68 -12.77 -0.86
N ARG A 8 -9.39 -11.67 -0.59
CA ARG A 8 -10.05 -10.83 -1.59
C ARG A 8 -9.89 -9.35 -1.19
N PRO A 9 -9.89 -8.42 -2.16
CA PRO A 9 -10.02 -7.01 -1.85
C PRO A 9 -11.24 -6.76 -0.96
N THR A 10 -11.05 -5.97 0.09
CA THR A 10 -12.09 -5.59 1.04
C THR A 10 -12.46 -4.13 0.83
N HIS A 11 -13.69 -3.78 1.16
CA HIS A 11 -14.19 -2.41 1.07
C HIS A 11 -13.61 -1.55 2.20
N PHE A 12 -13.07 -0.39 1.84
CA PHE A 12 -12.52 0.62 2.74
C PHE A 12 -13.22 1.96 2.50
N LYS A 13 -13.39 2.70 3.58
CA LYS A 13 -13.69 4.14 3.57
C LYS A 13 -12.53 4.88 4.19
N MET A 14 -12.12 5.97 3.58
CA MET A 14 -10.95 6.74 3.96
C MET A 14 -11.32 8.22 3.99
N TRP A 15 -10.97 8.88 5.10
CA TRP A 15 -11.04 10.32 5.29
C TRP A 15 -9.63 10.82 5.55
N LEU A 16 -9.13 11.67 4.66
CA LEU A 16 -7.78 12.24 4.72
C LEU A 16 -7.88 13.74 4.43
N ASN A 17 -7.79 14.56 5.47
CA ASN A 17 -8.02 16.00 5.38
C ASN A 17 -9.37 16.27 4.69
N ASP A 18 -9.37 16.91 3.52
CA ASP A 18 -10.57 17.21 2.73
C ASP A 18 -10.93 16.11 1.70
N LEU A 19 -10.20 14.99 1.67
CA LEU A 19 -10.46 13.87 0.77
C LEU A 19 -11.29 12.78 1.47
N GLU A 20 -12.49 12.54 0.94
CA GLU A 20 -13.27 11.34 1.24
C GLU A 20 -13.21 10.37 0.06
N ALA A 21 -12.88 9.10 0.33
CA ALA A 21 -12.81 8.08 -0.69
C ALA A 21 -13.35 6.74 -0.20
N GLU A 22 -14.07 6.04 -1.08
CA GLU A 22 -14.51 4.66 -0.87
C GLU A 22 -13.95 3.77 -1.98
N PHE A 23 -13.32 2.65 -1.61
CA PHE A 23 -12.67 1.78 -2.59
C PHE A 23 -12.51 0.35 -2.08
N ASN A 24 -12.29 -0.59 -3.01
CA ASN A 24 -11.86 -1.95 -2.67
C ASN A 24 -10.35 -2.09 -2.82
N ALA A 25 -9.68 -2.53 -1.76
CA ALA A 25 -8.23 -2.71 -1.72
C ALA A 25 -7.85 -4.05 -1.11
N TRP A 26 -6.71 -4.58 -1.52
CA TRP A 26 -6.08 -5.71 -0.86
C TRP A 26 -5.49 -5.31 0.49
N MET A 27 -5.02 -4.08 0.61
CA MET A 27 -4.40 -3.58 1.83
C MET A 27 -4.39 -2.05 1.82
N VAL A 28 -4.52 -1.48 3.01
CA VAL A 28 -4.12 -0.11 3.30
C VAL A 28 -3.05 -0.17 4.39
N SER A 29 -1.95 0.54 4.18
CA SER A 29 -0.90 0.73 5.17
C SER A 29 -0.83 2.19 5.58
N VAL A 30 -0.56 2.42 6.87
CA VAL A 30 -0.27 3.74 7.41
C VAL A 30 1.10 3.64 8.06
N SER A 31 2.03 4.52 7.69
CA SER A 31 3.44 4.35 8.07
C SER A 31 4.12 5.70 8.32
N ASN A 32 4.91 5.72 9.39
CA ASN A 32 5.87 6.79 9.69
C ASN A 32 7.25 6.52 9.06
N GLY A 33 7.58 5.25 8.81
CA GLY A 33 8.87 4.81 8.27
C GLY A 33 8.72 4.08 6.95
N GLN A 34 9.82 3.99 6.20
CA GLN A 34 9.83 3.45 4.85
C GLN A 34 9.70 1.92 4.80
N TYR A 35 10.22 1.24 5.82
CA TYR A 35 10.40 -0.20 5.82
C TYR A 35 9.54 -0.90 6.88
N TYR A 36 8.83 -1.96 6.48
CA TYR A 36 8.19 -2.91 7.40
C TYR A 36 8.08 -4.30 6.76
N GLY A 37 7.53 -5.29 7.47
CA GLY A 37 7.25 -6.61 6.89
C GLY A 37 8.49 -7.44 6.53
N GLY A 38 9.61 -7.25 7.23
CA GLY A 38 10.85 -8.01 7.00
C GLY A 38 11.74 -7.42 5.90
N GLY A 39 11.93 -6.10 5.91
CA GLY A 39 12.82 -5.39 4.98
C GLY A 39 12.14 -4.91 3.69
N MET A 40 10.81 -4.94 3.62
CA MET A 40 10.08 -4.42 2.45
C MET A 40 10.12 -2.89 2.48
N ASN A 41 10.58 -2.26 1.41
CA ASN A 41 10.59 -0.80 1.25
C ASN A 41 9.22 -0.31 0.79
N VAL A 42 8.22 -0.43 1.65
CA VAL A 42 6.81 -0.30 1.24
C VAL A 42 6.43 1.14 0.89
N LEU A 43 6.98 2.11 1.61
CA LEU A 43 6.74 3.55 1.38
C LEU A 43 8.07 4.31 1.39
N PRO A 44 8.88 4.24 0.30
CA PRO A 44 10.21 4.83 0.25
C PRO A 44 10.27 6.34 0.52
N GLY A 45 9.15 7.06 0.36
CA GLY A 45 9.06 8.49 0.67
C GLY A 45 8.86 8.83 2.14
N ALA A 46 8.50 7.86 2.99
CA ALA A 46 8.13 8.12 4.38
C ALA A 46 9.33 8.58 5.24
N SER A 47 9.05 9.41 6.23
CA SER A 47 10.07 9.97 7.13
C SER A 47 9.59 9.99 8.57
N ILE A 48 10.41 9.48 9.48
CA ILE A 48 10.07 9.44 10.91
C ILE A 48 10.18 10.81 11.61
N SER A 49 10.67 11.83 10.90
CA SER A 49 11.03 13.13 11.45
C SER A 49 10.29 14.31 10.83
N ASP A 50 9.42 14.09 9.84
CA ASP A 50 8.65 15.17 9.20
C ASP A 50 7.31 15.46 9.90
N GLY A 51 6.91 14.61 10.85
CA GLY A 51 5.67 14.75 11.61
C GLY A 51 4.42 14.38 10.81
N LEU A 52 4.58 13.71 9.66
CA LEU A 52 3.51 13.31 8.76
C LEU A 52 3.32 11.79 8.77
N LEU A 53 2.20 11.32 8.23
CA LEU A 53 1.94 9.91 7.96
C LEU A 53 1.79 9.68 6.46
N ASP A 54 2.42 8.61 5.97
CA ASP A 54 2.22 8.13 4.60
C ASP A 54 1.23 6.96 4.58
N ILE A 55 0.26 7.04 3.68
CA ILE A 55 -0.80 6.05 3.51
C ILE A 55 -0.60 5.36 2.16
N GLY A 56 -0.31 4.07 2.18
CA GLY A 56 -0.19 3.23 0.99
C GLY A 56 -1.47 2.45 0.74
N VAL A 57 -2.04 2.54 -0.45
CA VAL A 57 -3.23 1.77 -0.86
C VAL A 57 -2.84 0.81 -1.97
N LEU A 58 -2.99 -0.49 -1.72
CA LEU A 58 -2.89 -1.53 -2.73
C LEU A 58 -4.29 -1.85 -3.26
N GLY A 59 -4.68 -1.19 -4.35
CA GLY A 59 -5.99 -1.32 -4.97
C GLY A 59 -6.27 -2.71 -5.56
N SER A 60 -7.47 -2.91 -6.10
CA SER A 60 -7.94 -4.22 -6.57
C SER A 60 -7.16 -4.76 -7.79
N LEU A 61 -6.13 -5.56 -7.49
CA LEU A 61 -5.33 -6.34 -8.44
C LEU A 61 -5.85 -7.78 -8.56
N GLY A 62 -5.66 -8.41 -9.72
CA GLY A 62 -5.75 -9.86 -9.83
C GLY A 62 -4.65 -10.54 -9.03
N LYS A 63 -4.88 -11.78 -8.58
CA LYS A 63 -3.90 -12.53 -7.77
C LYS A 63 -2.56 -12.72 -8.48
N LEU A 64 -2.57 -12.97 -9.80
CA LEU A 64 -1.35 -13.07 -10.59
C LEU A 64 -0.61 -11.74 -10.68
N GLU A 65 -1.33 -10.62 -10.74
CA GLU A 65 -0.73 -9.29 -10.71
C GLU A 65 -0.05 -9.04 -9.35
N ILE A 66 -0.67 -9.45 -8.23
CA ILE A 66 -0.03 -9.39 -6.90
C ILE A 66 1.23 -10.22 -6.86
N LEU A 67 1.20 -11.47 -7.33
CA LEU A 67 2.37 -12.34 -7.30
C LEU A 67 3.54 -11.75 -8.09
N ARG A 68 3.26 -11.02 -9.17
CA ARG A 68 4.28 -10.31 -9.97
C ARG A 68 4.73 -9.00 -9.32
N LEU A 69 3.82 -8.28 -8.67
CA LEU A 69 4.10 -7.00 -8.04
C LEU A 69 4.86 -7.15 -6.71
N PHE A 70 4.55 -8.20 -5.95
CA PHE A 70 5.04 -8.37 -4.58
C PHE A 70 6.57 -8.31 -4.45
N PRO A 71 7.39 -8.99 -5.28
CA PRO A 71 8.84 -8.89 -5.17
C PRO A 71 9.38 -7.45 -5.33
N LYS A 72 8.68 -6.60 -6.08
CA LYS A 72 9.08 -5.20 -6.30
C LYS A 72 8.96 -4.33 -5.04
N VAL A 73 8.28 -4.82 -4.00
CA VAL A 73 8.17 -4.10 -2.73
C VAL A 73 9.53 -3.93 -2.04
N TYR A 74 10.48 -4.83 -2.27
CA TYR A 74 11.79 -4.76 -1.64
C TYR A 74 12.66 -3.65 -2.26
N SER A 75 12.46 -3.30 -3.53
CA SER A 75 13.12 -2.16 -4.18
C SER A 75 12.30 -0.86 -4.12
N GLY A 76 11.00 -0.94 -3.79
CA GLY A 76 10.08 0.19 -3.81
C GLY A 76 9.43 0.44 -5.18
N GLU A 77 9.81 -0.34 -6.21
CA GLU A 77 9.29 -0.18 -7.58
C GLU A 77 7.81 -0.57 -7.72
N HIS A 78 7.21 -1.20 -6.72
CA HIS A 78 5.77 -1.48 -6.71
C HIS A 78 4.92 -0.21 -6.80
N LEU A 79 5.45 0.94 -6.36
CA LEU A 79 4.77 2.23 -6.45
C LEU A 79 4.55 2.72 -7.88
N ALA A 80 5.28 2.20 -8.87
CA ALA A 80 5.06 2.55 -10.27
C ALA A 80 3.80 1.90 -10.87
N ASN A 81 3.16 0.96 -10.15
CA ASN A 81 1.93 0.34 -10.60
C ASN A 81 0.74 1.31 -10.37
N PRO A 82 -0.10 1.59 -11.39
CA PRO A 82 -1.20 2.55 -11.27
C PRO A 82 -2.30 2.14 -10.28
N LYS A 83 -2.34 0.87 -9.87
CA LYS A 83 -3.24 0.39 -8.80
C LYS A 83 -2.64 0.51 -7.40
N VAL A 84 -1.47 1.14 -7.27
CA VAL A 84 -0.88 1.51 -6.00
C VAL A 84 -0.95 3.04 -5.88
N SER A 85 -1.48 3.52 -4.77
CA SER A 85 -1.59 4.94 -4.48
C SER A 85 -0.92 5.26 -3.16
N VAL A 86 -0.30 6.43 -3.07
CA VAL A 86 0.31 6.93 -1.84
C VAL A 86 -0.28 8.30 -1.54
N TYR A 87 -0.68 8.50 -0.29
CA TYR A 87 -1.17 9.77 0.24
C TYR A 87 -0.31 10.18 1.42
N ARG A 88 -0.32 11.46 1.76
CA ARG A 88 0.40 12.01 2.89
C ARG A 88 -0.50 12.96 3.68
N THR A 89 -0.43 12.88 5.00
CA THR A 89 -1.20 13.71 5.93
C THR A 89 -0.41 14.12 7.15
#